data_AF-W4GUG0-F1
#
_entry.id   AF-W4GUG0-F1
#
_cell.length_a   1.000
_cell.length_b   1.000
_cell.length_c   1.000
_cell.angle_alpha   90.00
_cell.angle_beta   90.00
_cell.angle_gamma   90.00
#
_symmetry.space_group_name_H-M   'P 1'
#
loop_
_entity.id
_entity.type
_entity.pdbx_description
1 polymer ?
#
loop_
_entity_poly.entity_id
_entity_poly.type
_entity_poly.pdbx_seq_one_letter_code
_entity_poly.pdbx_strand_id
1 'polypeptide(L)'
;MNADDFICAVCLEPFASPITLYCGHTFDRECLVNLVGKPCPMCRQGEIRPDVVVQPKNQVMYRLVLSTCANSSDVIASRGIGHEHARLTRLATYVRPKSPSASALARRTISVHWGHLVLVFHSLSFPWSAMYGPAGFTDDDNDDDDNTESSIPCCAQFCSWSIAFTLMASYILSMILSQGLHS
;
A
#
# COMPACT_ATOMS: atom_id res chain seq x y z
N MET A 1 22.25 13.32 -8.10
CA MET A 1 22.51 12.04 -7.42
C MET A 1 23.76 11.48 -8.06
N ASN A 2 24.81 11.27 -7.28
CA ASN A 2 26.08 10.76 -7.80
C ASN A 2 26.07 9.22 -7.74
N ALA A 3 26.91 8.55 -8.53
CA ALA A 3 27.02 7.09 -8.46
C ALA A 3 27.43 6.58 -7.05
N ASP A 4 28.14 7.42 -6.29
CA ASP A 4 28.61 7.11 -4.93
C ASP A 4 27.47 6.97 -3.91
N ASP A 5 26.31 7.59 -4.17
CA ASP A 5 25.12 7.51 -3.31
C ASP A 5 24.52 6.08 -3.28
N PHE A 6 24.92 5.24 -4.25
CA PHE A 6 24.38 3.90 -4.49
C PHE A 6 25.37 2.78 -4.15
N ILE A 7 26.33 3.06 -3.28
CA ILE A 7 27.37 2.12 -2.85
C ILE A 7 27.06 1.55 -1.47
N CYS A 8 27.29 0.25 -1.31
CA CYS A 8 27.16 -0.39 -0.01
C CYS A 8 28.33 -0.03 0.91
N ALA A 9 28.04 0.52 2.09
CA ALA A 9 29.07 0.88 3.07
C ALA A 9 29.84 -0.31 3.69
N VAL A 10 29.48 -1.56 3.36
CA VAL A 10 30.16 -2.77 3.85
C VAL A 10 31.12 -3.35 2.81
N CYS A 11 30.65 -3.63 1.59
CA CYS A 11 31.50 -4.17 0.51
C CYS A 11 32.11 -3.09 -0.39
N LEU A 12 31.69 -1.83 -0.24
CA LEU A 12 32.15 -0.68 -1.04
C LEU A 12 31.91 -0.84 -2.55
N GLU A 13 30.93 -1.66 -2.93
CA GLU A 13 30.51 -1.87 -4.32
C GLU A 13 29.08 -1.33 -4.56
N PRO A 14 28.71 -0.96 -5.80
CA PRO A 14 27.37 -0.49 -6.15
C PRO A 14 26.30 -1.56 -5.90
N PHE A 15 25.17 -1.23 -5.28
CA PHE A 15 24.18 -2.22 -4.84
C PHE A 15 23.72 -3.20 -5.92
N ALA A 16 23.90 -4.50 -5.70
CA ALA A 16 23.38 -5.57 -6.56
C ALA A 16 22.06 -6.14 -6.02
N SER A 17 21.90 -6.14 -4.69
CA SER A 17 20.69 -6.60 -4.02
C SER A 17 20.40 -5.72 -2.80
N PRO A 18 19.96 -4.47 -3.02
CA PRO A 18 19.77 -3.51 -1.92
C PRO A 18 18.67 -3.96 -0.97
N ILE A 19 18.91 -3.88 0.33
CA ILE A 19 17.94 -4.04 1.40
C ILE A 19 18.01 -2.82 2.31
N THR A 20 16.86 -2.20 2.54
CA THR A 20 16.72 -1.04 3.41
C THR A 20 16.30 -1.50 4.80
N LEU A 21 17.13 -1.22 5.81
CA LEU A 21 16.81 -1.48 7.21
C LEU A 21 15.77 -0.48 7.72
N TYR A 22 15.12 -0.78 8.85
CA TYR A 22 14.12 0.12 9.47
C TYR A 22 14.66 1.50 9.84
N CYS A 23 15.98 1.62 10.07
CA CYS A 23 16.64 2.89 10.31
C CYS A 23 16.88 3.71 9.03
N GLY A 24 16.45 3.24 7.86
CA GLY A 24 16.57 3.93 6.56
C GLY A 24 17.86 3.67 5.80
N HIS A 25 18.87 3.05 6.42
CA HIS A 25 20.12 2.72 5.74
C HIS A 25 19.97 1.48 4.84
N THR A 26 20.60 1.54 3.66
CA THR A 26 20.54 0.47 2.66
C THR A 26 21.89 -0.21 2.48
N PHE A 27 21.89 -1.54 2.41
CA PHE A 27 23.08 -2.37 2.22
C PHE A 27 22.80 -3.51 1.25
N ASP A 28 23.83 -4.16 0.73
CA ASP A 28 23.64 -5.41 0.00
C ASP A 28 23.23 -6.54 0.95
N ARG A 29 22.25 -7.34 0.52
CA ARG A 29 21.74 -8.50 1.26
C ARG A 29 22.84 -9.42 1.78
N GLU A 30 23.78 -9.81 0.91
CA GLU A 30 24.87 -10.73 1.30
C GLU A 30 25.79 -10.12 2.38
N CYS A 31 25.92 -8.79 2.44
CA CYS A 31 26.62 -8.12 3.53
C CYS A 31 25.82 -8.18 4.84
N LEU A 32 24.50 -8.04 4.77
CA LEU A 32 23.62 -8.09 5.94
C LEU A 32 23.46 -9.51 6.51
N VAL A 33 23.58 -10.56 5.70
CA VAL A 33 23.51 -11.96 6.16
C VAL A 33 24.55 -12.23 7.26
N ASN A 34 25.76 -11.68 7.12
CA ASN A 34 26.85 -11.83 8.11
C ASN A 34 26.70 -10.93 9.35
N LEU A 35 25.71 -10.05 9.33
CA LEU A 35 25.45 -9.03 10.35
C LEU A 35 24.10 -9.24 11.06
N VAL A 36 23.40 -10.36 10.82
CA VAL A 36 22.18 -10.71 11.54
C VAL A 36 22.44 -10.71 13.05
N GLY A 37 21.53 -10.10 13.82
CA GLY A 37 21.67 -9.94 15.27
C GLY A 37 22.62 -8.82 15.71
N LYS A 38 23.22 -8.08 14.77
CA LYS A 38 24.05 -6.91 15.07
C LYS A 38 23.28 -5.61 14.79
N PRO A 39 23.67 -4.49 15.42
CA PRO A 39 23.09 -3.21 15.09
C PRO A 39 23.52 -2.71 13.70
N CYS A 40 22.77 -1.77 13.14
CA CYS A 40 23.12 -1.14 11.85
C CYS A 40 24.58 -0.62 11.83
N PRO A 41 25.41 -0.95 10.82
CA PRO A 41 26.80 -0.49 10.73
C PRO A 41 26.98 1.04 10.68
N MET A 42 25.97 1.76 10.17
CA MET A 42 26.03 3.21 9.94
C MET A 42 25.61 4.00 11.20
N CYS A 43 24.42 3.73 11.72
CA CYS A 43 23.84 4.50 12.82
C CYS A 43 23.78 3.76 14.16
N ARG A 44 24.11 2.47 14.19
CA ARG A 44 24.04 1.60 15.38
C ARG A 44 22.64 1.49 16.01
N GLN A 45 21.59 1.87 15.28
CA GLN A 45 20.21 1.80 15.72
C GLN A 45 19.50 0.59 15.13
N GLY A 46 18.70 -0.08 15.97
CA GLY A 46 17.93 -1.26 15.60
C GLY A 46 18.81 -2.48 15.32
N GLU A 47 18.25 -3.66 15.56
CA GLU A 47 18.94 -4.92 15.30
C GLU A 47 18.56 -5.46 13.92
N ILE A 48 19.54 -6.00 13.19
CA ILE A 48 19.31 -6.62 11.89
C ILE A 48 18.57 -7.95 12.11
N ARG A 49 17.32 -7.99 11.63
CA ARG A 49 16.45 -9.15 11.82
C ARG A 49 16.89 -10.34 10.97
N PRO A 50 16.66 -11.59 11.42
CA PRO A 50 17.07 -12.80 10.69
C PRO A 50 16.32 -13.00 9.37
N ASP A 51 15.15 -12.38 9.17
CA ASP A 51 14.41 -12.47 7.91
C ASP A 51 15.10 -11.77 6.74
N VAL A 52 16.08 -10.89 7.01
CA VAL A 52 16.88 -10.19 5.99
C VAL A 52 17.51 -11.14 4.97
N VAL A 53 17.81 -12.36 5.41
CA VAL A 53 18.48 -13.42 4.64
C VAL A 53 17.67 -13.85 3.41
N VAL A 54 16.34 -13.75 3.49
CA VAL A 54 15.39 -14.16 2.43
C VAL A 54 14.59 -13.00 1.84
N GLN A 55 14.63 -11.82 2.47
CA GLN A 55 13.93 -10.64 1.98
C GLN A 55 14.30 -10.36 0.51
N PRO A 56 13.32 -10.02 -0.35
CA PRO A 56 13.60 -9.61 -1.73
C PRO A 56 14.32 -8.26 -1.74
N LYS A 57 15.08 -7.97 -2.81
CA LYS A 57 15.73 -6.65 -2.95
C LYS A 57 14.71 -5.51 -3.05
N ASN A 58 15.07 -4.33 -2.55
CA ASN A 58 14.35 -3.09 -2.77
C ASN A 58 14.44 -2.73 -4.27
N GLN A 59 13.36 -2.99 -4.99
CA GLN A 59 13.33 -2.84 -6.44
C GLN A 59 13.50 -1.38 -6.88
N VAL A 60 13.00 -0.41 -6.10
CA VAL A 60 13.16 1.01 -6.39
C VAL A 60 14.64 1.39 -6.32
N MET A 61 15.31 1.02 -5.23
CA MET A 61 16.74 1.28 -5.09
C MET A 61 17.55 0.60 -6.19
N TYR A 62 17.24 -0.66 -6.51
CA TYR A 62 17.94 -1.40 -7.56
C TYR A 62 17.78 -0.75 -8.95
N ARG A 63 16.58 -0.26 -9.28
CA ARG A 63 16.34 0.45 -10.55
C ARG A 63 17.11 1.78 -10.62
N LEU A 64 17.15 2.53 -9.53
CA LEU A 64 17.93 3.77 -9.43
C LEU A 64 19.43 3.53 -9.62
N VAL A 65 19.95 2.44 -9.04
CA VAL A 65 21.35 2.04 -9.25
C VAL A 65 21.62 1.77 -10.73
N LEU A 66 20.78 0.98 -11.40
CA LEU A 66 20.99 0.65 -12.81
C LEU A 66 20.89 1.87 -13.73
N SER A 67 20.00 2.83 -13.44
CA SER A 67 19.88 4.05 -14.24
C SER A 67 21.03 5.03 -14.03
N THR A 68 21.56 5.10 -12.81
CA THR A 68 22.63 6.05 -12.46
C THR A 68 24.01 5.49 -12.81
N CYS A 69 24.20 4.17 -12.68
CA CYS A 69 25.46 3.46 -12.91
C CYS A 69 25.47 2.75 -14.27
N ALA A 70 25.15 3.47 -15.35
CA ALA A 70 24.99 2.88 -16.69
C ALA A 70 26.24 2.12 -17.18
N ASN A 71 27.45 2.60 -16.86
CA ASN A 71 28.70 1.97 -17.30
C ASN A 71 29.02 0.65 -16.59
N SER A 72 28.43 0.40 -15.42
CA SER A 72 28.65 -0.81 -14.62
C SER A 72 27.38 -1.65 -14.46
N SER A 73 26.31 -1.33 -15.20
CA SER A 73 25.00 -1.99 -15.09
C SER A 73 25.08 -3.50 -15.29
N ASP A 74 25.91 -3.97 -16.21
CA ASP A 74 26.04 -5.40 -16.53
C ASP A 74 26.75 -6.18 -15.42
N VAL A 75 27.78 -5.57 -14.84
CA VAL A 75 28.50 -6.12 -13.68
C VAL A 75 27.59 -6.17 -12.46
N ILE A 76 26.80 -5.12 -12.24
CA ILE A 76 25.83 -5.06 -11.14
C ILE A 76 24.72 -6.10 -11.35
N ALA A 77 24.24 -6.26 -12.58
CA ALA A 77 23.19 -7.22 -12.92
C ALA A 77 23.67 -8.67 -12.74
N SER A 78 24.87 -9.01 -13.23
CA SER A 78 25.46 -10.35 -13.05
C SER A 78 25.67 -10.69 -11.56
N ARG A 79 26.20 -9.75 -10.76
CA ARG A 79 26.29 -9.90 -9.29
C ARG A 79 24.90 -10.07 -8.66
N GLY A 80 23.92 -9.32 -9.14
CA GLY A 80 22.52 -9.39 -8.71
C GLY A 80 21.87 -10.75 -8.97
N ILE A 81 22.23 -11.44 -10.05
CA ILE A 81 21.77 -12.81 -10.34
C ILE A 81 22.35 -13.78 -9.31
N GLY A 82 23.64 -13.67 -8.99
CA GLY A 82 24.29 -14.50 -7.96
C GLY A 82 23.65 -14.31 -6.58
N HIS A 83 23.41 -13.07 -6.18
CA HIS A 83 22.73 -12.76 -4.91
C HIS A 83 21.29 -13.29 -4.88
N GLU A 84 20.59 -13.26 -6.01
CA GLU A 84 19.23 -13.79 -6.10
C GLU A 84 19.20 -15.32 -6.02
N HIS A 85 20.15 -16.00 -6.67
CA HIS A 85 20.33 -17.45 -6.52
C HIS A 85 20.56 -17.82 -5.06
N ALA A 86 21.50 -17.14 -4.38
CA ALA A 86 21.78 -17.37 -2.96
C ALA A 86 20.54 -17.12 -2.07
N ARG A 87 19.76 -16.07 -2.36
CA ARG A 87 18.49 -15.79 -1.67
C ARG A 87 17.49 -16.93 -1.84
N LEU A 88 17.30 -17.44 -3.05
CA LEU A 88 16.37 -18.53 -3.34
C LEU A 88 16.81 -19.84 -2.67
N THR A 89 18.11 -20.14 -2.65
CA THR A 89 18.67 -21.29 -1.93
C THR A 89 18.36 -21.22 -0.43
N ARG A 90 18.53 -20.04 0.19
CA ARG A 90 18.19 -19.84 1.60
C ARG A 90 16.68 -19.89 1.84
N LEU A 91 15.89 -19.36 0.92
CA LEU A 91 14.43 -19.38 1.00
C LEU A 91 13.87 -20.81 0.99
N ALA A 92 14.44 -21.72 0.20
CA ALA A 92 14.00 -23.12 0.13
C ALA A 92 14.07 -23.86 1.48
N THR A 93 14.97 -23.43 2.37
CA THR A 93 15.18 -24.03 3.71
C THR A 93 14.74 -23.10 4.84
N TYR A 94 14.20 -21.92 4.52
CA TYR A 94 13.91 -20.89 5.50
C TYR A 94 12.66 -21.24 6.33
N VAL A 95 12.88 -21.40 7.63
CA VAL A 95 11.80 -21.50 8.61
C VAL A 95 11.59 -20.13 9.23
N ARG A 96 10.39 -19.58 9.08
CA ARG A 96 10.04 -18.29 9.68
C ARG A 96 10.10 -18.43 11.21
N PRO A 97 10.86 -17.58 11.93
CA PRO A 97 10.86 -17.61 13.38
C PRO A 97 9.44 -17.33 13.88
N LYS A 98 9.00 -18.13 14.86
CA LYS A 98 7.68 -17.97 15.48
C LYS A 98 7.64 -16.59 16.10
N SER A 99 6.85 -15.67 15.52
CA SER A 99 6.57 -14.39 16.16
C SER A 99 5.98 -14.67 17.55
N PRO A 100 6.34 -13.90 18.59
CA PRO A 100 5.66 -14.01 19.87
C PRO A 100 4.15 -13.93 19.62
N SER A 101 3.43 -14.92 20.16
CA SER A 101 2.00 -15.11 20.01
C SER A 101 1.25 -13.79 20.14
N ALA A 102 0.40 -13.48 19.15
CA ALA A 102 -0.53 -12.35 19.15
C ALA A 102 -1.60 -12.43 20.27
N SER A 103 -1.47 -13.34 21.23
CA SER A 103 -2.32 -13.42 22.42
C SER A 103 -2.19 -12.21 23.36
N ALA A 104 -1.18 -11.34 23.18
CA ALA A 104 -1.08 -10.07 23.90
C ALA A 104 -1.60 -8.84 23.10
N LEU A 105 -1.80 -8.96 21.79
CA LEU A 105 -2.35 -7.88 20.94
C LEU A 105 -3.86 -8.08 20.67
N ALA A 106 -4.51 -9.00 21.38
CA ALA A 106 -5.95 -9.26 21.33
C ALA A 106 -6.77 -8.40 22.33
N ARG A 107 -6.32 -7.17 22.64
CA ARG A 107 -7.10 -6.21 23.44
C ARG A 107 -7.10 -4.78 22.89
N ARG A 108 -7.16 -4.67 21.55
CA ARG A 108 -7.81 -3.53 20.89
C ARG A 108 -8.82 -4.07 19.88
N THR A 109 -9.78 -4.84 20.38
CA THR A 109 -11.08 -4.96 19.73
C THR A 109 -11.74 -3.60 19.81
N ILE A 110 -11.50 -2.75 18.81
CA ILE A 110 -12.42 -1.65 18.53
C ILE A 110 -13.74 -2.34 18.19
N SER A 111 -14.75 -2.09 19.03
CA SER A 111 -16.10 -2.61 18.90
C SER A 111 -16.60 -2.49 17.46
N VAL A 112 -16.66 -3.62 16.76
CA VAL A 112 -17.11 -3.71 15.35
C VAL A 112 -18.63 -3.49 15.24
N HIS A 113 -19.32 -3.25 16.36
CA HIS A 113 -20.77 -3.08 16.39
C HIS A 113 -21.21 -1.82 15.62
N TRP A 114 -20.41 -0.75 15.67
CA TRP A 114 -20.69 0.47 14.89
C TRP A 114 -20.29 0.34 13.42
N GLY A 115 -19.25 -0.45 13.11
CA GLY A 115 -18.80 -0.67 11.73
C GLY A 115 -19.83 -1.44 10.89
N HIS A 116 -20.53 -2.42 11.50
CA HIS A 116 -21.56 -3.18 10.79
C HIS A 116 -22.81 -2.34 10.51
N LEU A 117 -23.20 -1.45 11.44
CA LEU A 117 -24.30 -0.51 11.22
C LEU A 117 -23.97 0.52 10.14
N VAL A 118 -22.76 1.09 10.15
CA VAL A 118 -22.31 2.06 9.15
C VAL A 118 -22.16 1.39 7.77
N LEU A 119 -21.66 0.15 7.69
CA LEU A 119 -21.58 -0.59 6.42
C LEU A 119 -22.96 -0.93 5.86
N VAL A 120 -23.92 -1.34 6.68
CA VAL A 120 -25.31 -1.61 6.23
C VAL A 120 -25.98 -0.32 5.73
N PHE A 121 -25.81 0.80 6.44
CA PHE A 121 -26.32 2.09 5.99
C PHE A 121 -25.61 2.59 4.73
N HIS A 122 -24.29 2.41 4.63
CA HIS A 122 -23.55 2.78 3.43
C HIS A 122 -23.93 1.89 2.24
N SER A 123 -24.18 0.59 2.44
CA SER A 123 -24.72 -0.36 1.47
C SER A 123 -26.12 0.02 0.96
N LEU A 124 -26.96 0.60 1.81
CA LEU A 124 -28.26 1.15 1.43
C LEU A 124 -28.15 2.53 0.74
N SER A 125 -27.03 3.23 0.95
CA SER A 125 -26.64 4.44 0.20
C SER A 125 -25.77 4.15 -1.03
N PHE A 126 -25.54 2.88 -1.39
CA PHE A 126 -24.96 2.59 -2.70
C PHE A 126 -25.99 2.99 -3.76
N PRO A 127 -25.62 3.91 -4.65
CA PRO A 127 -26.56 4.54 -5.54
C PRO A 127 -27.04 3.51 -6.55
N TRP A 128 -28.34 3.33 -6.59
CA TRP A 128 -29.11 2.60 -7.61
C TRP A 128 -28.86 3.12 -9.06
N SER A 129 -28.01 4.14 -9.24
CA SER A 129 -27.63 4.73 -10.53
C SER A 129 -26.90 3.77 -11.48
N ALA A 130 -26.41 2.63 -11.02
CA ALA A 130 -25.91 1.58 -11.92
C ALA A 130 -27.04 0.75 -12.58
N MET A 131 -28.26 0.77 -12.02
CA MET A 131 -29.39 -0.05 -12.49
C MET A 131 -30.37 0.72 -13.38
N TYR A 132 -30.40 2.07 -13.30
CA TYR A 132 -31.18 2.95 -14.18
C TYR A 132 -30.38 4.15 -14.72
N GLY A 133 -29.08 3.99 -15.01
CA GLY A 133 -28.36 4.96 -15.84
C GLY A 133 -28.99 5.03 -17.24
N PRO A 134 -29.08 6.20 -17.88
CA PRO A 134 -29.83 6.35 -19.12
C PRO A 134 -29.19 5.47 -20.20
N ALA A 135 -29.85 4.38 -20.57
CA ALA A 135 -29.51 3.59 -21.73
C ALA A 135 -29.90 4.40 -22.97
N GLY A 136 -29.01 5.32 -23.38
CA GLY A 136 -29.05 6.00 -24.66
C GLY A 136 -27.77 5.68 -25.41
N PHE A 137 -27.81 4.66 -26.26
CA PHE A 137 -26.87 4.51 -27.36
C PHE A 137 -27.22 5.63 -28.35
N THR A 138 -26.41 6.68 -28.41
CA THR A 138 -26.34 7.53 -29.60
C THR A 138 -24.95 7.32 -30.14
N ASP A 139 -24.86 6.47 -31.16
CA ASP A 139 -23.67 6.30 -31.96
C ASP A 139 -23.29 7.66 -32.56
N ASP A 140 -22.02 8.01 -32.40
CA ASP A 140 -21.37 9.15 -33.05
C ASP A 140 -21.52 9.02 -34.57
N ASP A 141 -22.08 10.03 -35.22
CA ASP A 141 -21.78 10.33 -36.63
C ASP A 141 -22.05 11.82 -36.95
N ASN A 142 -20.94 12.53 -37.17
CA ASN A 142 -20.70 13.71 -38.02
C ASN A 142 -21.20 15.12 -37.63
N ASP A 143 -20.19 16.00 -37.56
CA ASP A 143 -20.03 17.36 -38.09
C ASP A 143 -20.97 18.52 -37.69
N ASP A 144 -20.28 19.59 -37.30
CA ASP A 144 -20.57 21.03 -37.38
C ASP A 144 -21.55 21.72 -36.39
N ASP A 145 -21.03 22.87 -35.95
CA ASP A 145 -21.65 24.10 -35.42
C ASP A 145 -22.12 24.23 -33.94
N ASP A 146 -21.44 25.19 -33.30
CA ASP A 146 -21.96 26.33 -32.55
C ASP A 146 -22.66 26.16 -31.18
N ASN A 147 -22.22 27.03 -30.27
CA ASN A 147 -22.98 27.65 -29.17
C ASN A 147 -23.25 26.88 -27.85
N THR A 148 -22.43 27.21 -26.85
CA THR A 148 -22.83 27.73 -25.52
C THR A 148 -23.77 26.90 -24.62
N GLU A 149 -23.11 26.21 -23.67
CA GLU A 149 -23.24 26.39 -22.22
C GLU A 149 -24.64 26.61 -21.63
N SER A 150 -25.28 25.53 -21.14
CA SER A 150 -26.12 25.56 -19.92
C SER A 150 -26.44 24.16 -19.38
N SER A 151 -25.43 23.31 -19.17
CA SER A 151 -25.62 22.03 -18.48
C SER A 151 -25.13 22.16 -17.03
N ILE A 152 -26.06 22.43 -16.13
CA ILE A 152 -25.87 22.41 -14.67
C ILE A 152 -25.19 21.07 -14.30
N PRO A 153 -24.06 21.08 -13.56
CA PRO A 153 -23.34 19.84 -13.31
C PRO A 153 -24.19 18.87 -12.50
N CYS A 154 -24.41 17.68 -13.07
CA CYS A 154 -25.11 16.51 -12.52
C CYS A 154 -24.57 16.04 -11.15
N CYS A 155 -23.64 16.75 -10.53
CA CYS A 155 -23.10 16.44 -9.21
C CYS A 155 -23.96 17.06 -8.09
N ALA A 156 -24.59 18.22 -8.35
CA ALA A 156 -25.33 18.98 -7.33
C ALA A 156 -26.72 18.39 -7.04
N GLN A 157 -27.44 17.90 -8.06
CA GLN A 157 -28.77 17.30 -7.90
C GLN A 157 -28.71 15.98 -7.10
N PHE A 158 -27.64 15.20 -7.26
CA PHE A 158 -27.52 13.84 -6.73
C PHE A 158 -26.97 13.80 -5.29
N CYS A 159 -26.17 14.80 -4.89
CA CYS A 159 -25.74 14.93 -3.50
C CYS A 159 -26.91 15.30 -2.56
N SER A 160 -27.89 16.07 -3.05
CA SER A 160 -29.02 16.54 -2.24
C SER A 160 -29.93 15.39 -1.77
N TRP A 161 -30.19 14.41 -2.64
CA TRP A 161 -31.08 13.30 -2.30
C TRP A 161 -30.45 12.34 -1.29
N SER A 162 -29.15 12.05 -1.41
CA SER A 162 -28.43 11.18 -0.47
C SER A 162 -28.43 11.77 0.95
N ILE A 163 -28.25 13.09 1.06
CA ILE A 163 -28.31 13.81 2.34
C ILE A 163 -29.74 13.76 2.92
N ALA A 164 -30.76 14.00 2.11
CA ALA A 164 -32.15 13.96 2.54
C ALA A 164 -32.56 12.56 3.06
N PHE A 165 -32.20 11.49 2.36
CA PHE A 165 -32.48 10.12 2.82
C PHE A 165 -31.77 9.78 4.14
N THR A 166 -30.52 10.21 4.29
CA THR A 166 -29.75 10.00 5.52
C THR A 166 -30.40 10.72 6.70
N LEU A 167 -30.83 11.97 6.50
CA LEU A 167 -31.53 12.75 7.53
C LEU A 167 -32.89 12.12 7.89
N MET A 168 -33.69 11.71 6.90
CA MET A 168 -34.98 11.06 7.14
C MET A 168 -34.83 9.74 7.90
N ALA A 169 -33.84 8.91 7.54
CA ALA A 169 -33.57 7.66 8.24
C ALA A 169 -33.11 7.90 9.69
N SER A 170 -32.25 8.91 9.90
CA SER A 170 -31.81 9.29 11.26
C SER A 170 -32.95 9.80 12.13
N TYR A 171 -33.90 10.55 11.56
CA TYR A 171 -35.06 11.08 12.26
C TYR A 171 -36.04 9.97 12.66
N ILE A 172 -36.33 9.02 11.76
CA ILE A 172 -37.20 7.87 12.05
C ILE A 172 -36.58 7.00 13.15
N LEU A 173 -35.27 6.75 13.09
CA LEU A 173 -34.58 5.99 14.13
C LEU A 173 -34.66 6.71 15.49
N SER A 174 -34.50 8.04 15.49
CA SER A 174 -34.68 8.85 16.70
C SER A 174 -36.11 8.77 17.24
N MET A 175 -37.14 8.74 16.40
CA MET A 175 -38.53 8.59 16.86
C MET A 175 -38.78 7.22 17.49
N ILE A 176 -38.27 6.15 16.88
CA ILE A 176 -38.44 4.77 17.40
C ILE A 176 -37.76 4.64 18.78
N LEU A 177 -36.54 5.16 18.92
CA LEU A 177 -35.82 5.16 20.20
C LEU A 177 -36.55 5.98 21.27
N SER A 178 -37.13 7.13 20.89
CA SER A 178 -37.91 7.97 21.82
C SER A 178 -39.20 7.30 22.28
N GLN A 179 -39.86 6.48 21.43
CA GLN A 179 -41.05 5.73 21.84
C GLN A 179 -40.71 4.54 22.75
N GLY A 180 -39.55 3.90 22.57
CA GLY A 180 -39.08 2.80 23.43
C GLY A 180 -38.57 3.23 24.81
N LEU A 181 -38.30 4.52 25.02
CA LEU A 181 -37.88 5.09 26.31
C LEU A 181 -39.06 5.50 27.21
N HIS A 182 -40.27 5.52 26.66
CA HIS A 182 -41.49 5.93 27.37
C HIS A 182 -42.48 4.78 27.64
N SER A 183 -42.03 3.53 27.43
CA SER A 183 -42.75 2.28 27.75
C SER A 183 -42.11 1.55 28.92
#